data_AF-A0A3C2E3P7-F1
#
_entry.id   AF-A0A3C2E3P7-F1
#
_cell.length_a   1.000
_cell.length_b   1.000
_cell.length_c   1.000
_cell.angle_alpha   90.00
_cell.angle_beta   90.00
_cell.angle_gamma   90.00
#
_symmetry.space_group_name_H-M   'P 1'
#
loop_
_entity.id
_entity.type
_entity.pdbx_description
1 polymer ?
#
loop_
_entity_poly.entity_id
_entity_poly.type
_entity_poly.pdbx_seq_one_letter_code
_entity_poly.pdbx_strand_id
1 'polypeptide(L)' 'MSDTDPLAALRTRKLAIVGYGNHGRSHALNLRDSGLTNIRIGLREGSASRAKAEAEGFEVGTVAEVAGWADIVS' A
#
# COMPACT_ATOMS: atom_id res chain seq x y z
N MET A 1 -8.84 15.13 -20.09
CA MET A 1 -8.89 14.70 -18.68
C MET A 1 -10.30 14.20 -18.44
N SER A 2 -10.51 12.90 -18.26
CA SER A 2 -11.86 12.33 -18.07
C SER A 2 -12.22 12.44 -16.59
N ASP A 3 -13.30 13.15 -16.29
CA ASP A 3 -13.85 13.38 -14.93
C ASP A 3 -14.38 12.10 -14.27
N THR A 4 -14.29 10.95 -14.96
CA THR A 4 -14.90 9.67 -14.56
C THR A 4 -13.88 8.61 -14.12
N ASP A 5 -12.61 8.96 -13.90
CA ASP A 5 -11.65 8.02 -13.31
C ASP A 5 -11.73 8.07 -11.77
N PRO A 6 -12.37 7.09 -11.10
CA PRO A 6 -12.57 7.11 -9.65
C PRO A 6 -11.25 7.03 -8.86
N LEU A 7 -10.14 6.64 -9.50
CA LEU A 7 -8.84 6.50 -8.86
C LEU A 7 -7.90 7.67 -9.16
N ALA A 8 -8.31 8.64 -9.96
CA ALA A 8 -7.46 9.77 -10.35
C ALA A 8 -6.85 10.50 -9.14
N ALA A 9 -7.63 10.69 -8.07
CA ALA A 9 -7.20 11.35 -6.85
C ALA A 9 -6.17 10.53 -6.02
N LEU A 10 -6.14 9.21 -6.19
CA LEU A 10 -5.25 8.31 -5.46
C LEU A 10 -3.92 8.10 -6.16
N ARG A 11 -3.88 8.20 -7.50
CA ARG A 11 -2.65 7.96 -8.29
C ARG A 11 -1.50 8.90 -7.96
N THR A 12 -1.79 10.12 -7.51
CA THR A 12 -0.77 11.11 -7.13
C THR A 12 -0.44 11.09 -5.64
N ARG A 13 -1.15 10.29 -4.84
CA ARG A 13 -1.01 10.25 -3.37
C ARG A 13 -0.21 9.04 -2.93
N LYS A 14 0.42 9.16 -1.77
CA LYS A 14 1.13 8.09 -1.08
C LYS A 14 0.16 7.32 -0.19
N LEU A 15 0.02 6.03 -0.45
CA LEU A 15 -0.88 5.15 0.29
C LEU A 15 -0.07 4.18 1.17
N ALA A 16 -0.32 4.24 2.48
CA ALA A 16 0.10 3.21 3.42
C ALA A 16 -1.01 2.17 3.59
N ILE A 17 -0.66 0.90 3.51
CA ILE A 17 -1.54 -0.22 3.90
C ILE A 17 -0.94 -0.88 5.14
N VAL A 18 -1.64 -0.82 6.26
CA VAL A 18 -1.19 -1.39 7.54
C VAL A 18 -1.69 -2.82 7.65
N GLY A 19 -0.75 -3.75 7.74
CA GLY A 19 -1.05 -5.18 7.76
C GLY A 19 -1.12 -5.79 6.35
N TYR A 20 -0.69 -7.04 6.25
CA TYR A 20 -0.61 -7.77 4.98
C TYR A 20 -1.21 -9.18 5.09
N GLY A 21 -2.41 -9.22 5.69
CA GLY A 21 -3.28 -10.40 5.73
C GLY A 21 -4.17 -10.49 4.49
N ASN A 22 -5.30 -11.19 4.59
CA ASN A 22 -6.19 -11.40 3.43
C ASN A 22 -6.69 -10.08 2.80
N HIS A 23 -7.17 -9.15 3.63
CA HIS A 23 -7.71 -7.88 3.13
C HIS A 23 -6.60 -6.91 2.71
N GLY A 24 -5.57 -6.70 3.54
CA GLY A 24 -4.47 -5.80 3.23
C GLY A 24 -3.73 -6.20 1.94
N ARG A 25 -3.44 -7.50 1.77
CA ARG A 25 -2.80 -8.00 0.54
C ARG A 25 -3.68 -7.81 -0.69
N SER A 26 -4.93 -8.26 -0.64
CA SER A 26 -5.84 -8.18 -1.80
C SER A 26 -6.05 -6.72 -2.22
N HIS A 27 -6.19 -5.83 -1.25
CA HIS A 27 -6.33 -4.40 -1.50
C HIS A 27 -5.05 -3.81 -2.14
N ALA A 28 -3.87 -4.14 -1.61
CA ALA A 28 -2.59 -3.68 -2.15
C ALA A 28 -2.36 -4.11 -3.60
N LEU A 29 -2.62 -5.39 -3.90
CA LEU A 29 -2.48 -5.95 -5.24
C LEU A 29 -3.46 -5.31 -6.22
N ASN A 30 -4.75 -5.26 -5.86
CA ASN A 30 -5.77 -4.69 -6.74
C ASN A 30 -5.50 -3.21 -7.07
N LEU A 31 -5.05 -2.43 -6.08
CA LEU A 31 -4.71 -1.03 -6.29
C LEU A 31 -3.48 -0.85 -7.18
N ARG A 32 -2.44 -1.65 -6.96
CA ARG A 32 -1.26 -1.66 -7.84
C ARG A 32 -1.62 -2.03 -9.26
N ASP A 33 -2.42 -3.08 -9.43
CA ASP A 33 -2.86 -3.57 -10.75
C ASP A 33 -3.81 -2.56 -11.42
N SER A 34 -4.46 -1.68 -10.64
CA SER A 34 -5.25 -0.52 -11.13
C SER A 34 -4.39 0.71 -11.48
N GLY A 35 -3.05 0.59 -11.39
CA GLY A 35 -2.09 1.60 -11.80
C GLY A 35 -1.64 2.56 -10.70
N LEU A 36 -1.90 2.26 -9.42
CA LEU A 36 -1.31 3.02 -8.30
C LEU A 36 0.12 2.55 -8.05
N THR A 37 1.07 3.47 -8.09
CA THR A 37 2.50 3.15 -7.93
C THR A 37 3.04 3.52 -6.55
N ASN A 38 2.39 4.43 -5.84
CA ASN A 38 2.85 4.96 -4.56
C ASN A 38 2.20 4.20 -3.38
N ILE A 39 2.48 2.91 -3.26
CA ILE A 39 1.95 2.06 -2.19
C ILE A 39 3.11 1.53 -1.33
N ARG A 40 2.98 1.65 -0.01
CA ARG A 40 3.88 1.03 0.96
C ARG A 40 3.12 0.22 1.99
N ILE A 41 3.71 -0.86 2.47
CA ILE A 41 3.09 -1.74 3.46
C ILE A 41 3.71 -1.49 4.83
N GLY A 42 2.87 -1.12 5.80
CA GLY A 42 3.26 -0.96 7.19
C GLY A 42 3.06 -2.26 7.97
N LEU A 43 4.12 -2.82 8.52
CA LEU A 43 4.07 -4.03 9.35
C LEU A 43 4.80 -3.81 10.67
N ARG A 44 4.43 -4.59 11.69
CA ARG A 44 5.24 -4.69 12.91
C ARG A 44 6.60 -5.32 12.59
N GLU A 45 7.60 -4.98 13.39
CA GLU A 45 8.89 -5.68 13.35
C GLU A 45 8.69 -7.18 13.59
N GLY A 46 9.40 -8.00 12.81
CA GLY A 46 9.28 -9.46 12.86
C GLY A 46 7.96 -10.04 12.33
N SER A 47 7.13 -9.26 11.61
CA SER A 47 5.91 -9.82 11.01
C SER A 47 6.23 -10.95 10.02
N ALA A 48 5.55 -12.09 10.18
CA ALA A 48 5.66 -13.24 9.26
C ALA A 48 5.24 -12.88 7.82
N SER A 49 4.41 -11.85 7.63
CA SER A 49 3.94 -11.42 6.32
C SER A 49 4.92 -10.47 5.59
N ARG A 50 6.03 -10.06 6.22
CA ARG A 50 6.99 -9.11 5.64
C ARG A 50 7.65 -9.68 4.38
N ALA A 51 8.24 -10.88 4.49
CA ALA A 51 8.87 -11.54 3.35
C ALA A 51 7.89 -11.75 2.18
N LYS A 52 6.60 -12.00 2.48
CA LYS A 52 5.56 -12.14 1.46
C LYS A 52 5.28 -10.82 0.73
N ALA A 53 5.15 -9.72 1.47
CA ALA A 53 4.91 -8.40 0.86
C ALA A 53 6.10 -7.94 0.00
N GLU A 54 7.33 -8.16 0.47
CA GLU A 54 8.55 -7.86 -0.27
C GLU A 54 8.69 -8.72 -1.53
N ALA A 55 8.42 -10.03 -1.44
CA ALA A 55 8.42 -10.94 -2.59
C ALA A 55 7.36 -10.58 -3.65
N GLU A 56 6.26 -9.98 -3.22
CA GLU A 56 5.22 -9.46 -4.11
C GLU A 56 5.55 -8.05 -4.64
N GLY A 57 6.74 -7.50 -4.33
CA GLY A 57 7.27 -6.27 -4.91
C GLY A 57 6.86 -4.99 -4.20
N PHE A 58 6.35 -5.07 -2.97
CA PHE A 58 6.02 -3.89 -2.18
C PHE A 58 7.20 -3.45 -1.32
N GLU A 59 7.34 -2.13 -1.14
CA GLU A 59 8.23 -1.57 -0.13
C GLU A 59 7.57 -1.69 1.25
N VAL A 60 8.31 -2.23 2.22
CA VAL A 60 7.79 -2.55 3.56
C VAL A 60 8.55 -1.80 4.65
N GLY A 61 7.83 -1.00 5.44
CA GLY A 61 8.36 -0.30 6.60
C GLY A 61 7.66 -0.70 7.90
N THR A 62 8.15 -0.17 9.02
CA THR A 62 7.39 -0.18 10.27
C THR A 62 6.14 0.68 10.13
N VAL A 63 5.08 0.35 10.87
CA VAL A 63 3.82 1.12 10.83
C VAL A 63 4.06 2.63 11.02
N ALA A 64 4.96 3.02 11.92
CA ALA A 64 5.30 4.42 12.15
C ALA A 64 5.96 5.09 10.94
N GLU A 65 6.94 4.44 10.32
CA GLU A 65 7.63 4.97 9.14
C GLU A 65 6.67 5.15 7.96
N VAL A 66 5.82 4.14 7.71
CA VAL A 66 4.92 4.21 6.56
C VAL A 66 3.79 5.21 6.79
N ALA A 67 3.26 5.31 8.01
CA ALA A 67 2.26 6.31 8.36
C ALA A 67 2.80 7.74 8.26
N GLY A 68 4.05 7.98 8.67
CA GLY A 68 4.69 9.30 8.54
C GLY A 68 4.97 9.72 7.10
N TRP A 69 5.07 8.76 6.18
CA TRP A 69 5.30 9.03 4.76
C TRP A 69 4.01 9.25 3.96
N ALA A 70 2.89 8.65 4.38
CA ALA A 70 1.68 8.53 3.57
C ALA A 70 0.73 9.73 3.68
N ASP A 71 0.03 10.01 2.59
CA ASP A 71 -1.10 10.95 2.56
C ASP A 71 -2.40 10.28 3.03
N ILE A 72 -2.48 8.95 2.86
CA ILE A 72 -3.63 8.12 3.22
C ILE A 72 -3.13 6.85 3.89
N VAL A 73 -3.77 6.45 4.98
CA VAL A 73 -3.49 5.20 5.70
C VAL A 73 -4.75 4.33 5.68
N SER A 74 -4.61 3.07 5.27
CA SER A 74 -5.65 2.04 5.27
C SER A 74 -5.25 0.83 6.11
#